data_AF-A0A0P1EVL0-F1
#
_entry.id   AF-A0A0P1EVL0-F1
#
_cell.length_a   1.000
_cell.length_b   1.000
_cell.length_c   1.000
_cell.angle_alpha   90.00
_cell.angle_beta   90.00
_cell.angle_gamma   90.00
#
_symmetry.space_group_name_H-M   'P 1'
#
loop_
_entity.id
_entity.type
_entity.pdbx_description
1 polymer ?
#
loop_
_entity_poly.entity_id
_entity_poly.type
_entity_poly.pdbx_seq_one_letter_code
_entity_poly.pdbx_strand_id
1 'polypeptide(L)'
;MTPHALAKSAYAPQNALTNDPKRIEFAAFTHVTKMLTEVQSGKRLPLGYKAAAMHDNRRLWTEIAALVADDDNQLPKDLRARLFYLAEFVAQHSSKVFSQDASVQPLIDINAAIMGGLNAQEAS
;
A
#
# COMPACT_ATOMS: atom_id res chain seq x y z
N MET A 1 -50.03 5.40 2.94
CA MET A 1 -48.90 5.64 3.87
C MET A 1 -47.74 4.72 3.49
N THR A 2 -46.64 5.30 3.04
CA THR A 2 -45.28 4.74 2.84
C THR A 2 -44.56 4.54 4.21
N PRO A 3 -43.32 4.01 4.35
CA PRO A 3 -42.59 2.92 3.63
C PRO A 3 -41.58 2.09 4.50
N HIS A 4 -40.86 1.15 3.84
CA HIS A 4 -39.47 0.63 4.07
C HIS A 4 -39.07 -0.24 5.27
N ALA A 5 -38.65 -1.49 4.96
CA ALA A 5 -37.46 -2.11 5.57
C ALA A 5 -36.70 -2.88 4.49
N LEU A 6 -35.42 -2.55 4.38
CA LEU A 6 -34.51 -2.75 3.25
C LEU A 6 -34.12 -4.21 2.99
N ALA A 7 -33.78 -4.45 1.73
CA ALA A 7 -33.32 -5.70 1.17
C ALA A 7 -32.02 -6.20 1.80
N LYS A 8 -32.03 -7.45 2.29
CA LYS A 8 -30.83 -8.27 2.46
C LYS A 8 -30.74 -9.24 1.30
N SER A 9 -30.10 -8.84 0.21
CA SER A 9 -29.63 -9.76 -0.83
C SER A 9 -28.65 -9.04 -1.74
N ALA A 10 -27.37 -9.07 -1.38
CA ALA A 10 -26.26 -8.82 -2.29
C ALA A 10 -24.93 -9.40 -1.74
N TYR A 11 -24.94 -10.60 -1.16
CA TYR A 11 -23.69 -11.33 -0.89
C TYR A 11 -23.93 -12.82 -1.11
N ALA A 12 -24.10 -13.20 -2.37
CA ALA A 12 -23.76 -14.55 -2.79
C ALA A 12 -22.23 -14.63 -2.90
N PRO A 13 -21.56 -15.66 -2.35
CA PRO A 13 -20.12 -15.79 -2.41
C PRO A 13 -19.73 -16.29 -3.81
N GLN A 14 -19.17 -15.41 -4.65
CA GLN A 14 -18.60 -15.77 -5.95
C GLN A 14 -17.06 -15.75 -5.96
N ASN A 15 -16.42 -15.86 -4.79
CA ASN A 15 -14.98 -15.55 -4.64
C ASN A 15 -14.07 -16.74 -4.35
N ALA A 16 -14.26 -17.88 -5.03
CA ALA A 16 -13.29 -18.98 -4.95
C ALA A 16 -12.13 -18.85 -5.97
N LEU A 17 -12.17 -17.88 -6.89
CA LEU A 17 -11.17 -17.68 -7.95
C LEU A 17 -10.65 -16.22 -8.08
N THR A 18 -11.04 -15.32 -7.18
CA THR A 18 -10.87 -13.84 -7.28
C THR A 18 -9.79 -13.24 -6.36
N ASN A 19 -8.98 -14.06 -5.69
CA ASN A 19 -7.99 -13.61 -4.70
C ASN A 19 -6.62 -13.19 -5.29
N ASP A 20 -6.52 -12.91 -6.59
CA ASP A 20 -5.22 -12.63 -7.23
C ASP A 20 -4.70 -11.19 -7.01
N PRO A 21 -5.51 -10.12 -7.17
CA PRO A 21 -5.01 -8.75 -7.08
C PRO A 21 -4.47 -8.35 -5.69
N LYS A 22 -5.20 -8.70 -4.62
CA LYS A 22 -4.79 -8.37 -3.25
C LYS A 22 -3.53 -9.11 -2.82
N ARG A 23 -3.37 -10.37 -3.25
CA ARG A 23 -2.15 -11.15 -2.98
C ARG A 23 -0.95 -10.56 -3.69
N ILE A 24 -1.13 -10.04 -4.90
CA ILE A 24 -0.09 -9.31 -5.63
C ILE A 24 0.30 -8.03 -4.89
N GLU A 25 -0.68 -7.23 -4.44
CA GLU A 25 -0.43 -6.01 -3.64
C GLU A 25 0.33 -6.35 -2.35
N PHE A 26 -0.14 -7.34 -1.58
CA PHE A 26 0.51 -7.77 -0.35
C PHE A 26 1.95 -8.25 -0.57
N ALA A 27 2.18 -9.03 -1.64
CA ALA A 27 3.51 -9.50 -2.01
C ALA A 27 4.44 -8.33 -2.38
N ALA A 28 3.94 -7.34 -3.12
CA ALA A 28 4.69 -6.13 -3.47
C ALA A 28 5.08 -5.32 -2.22
N PHE A 29 4.14 -5.09 -1.30
CA PHE A 29 4.43 -4.42 -0.03
C PHE A 29 5.43 -5.22 0.82
N THR A 30 5.28 -6.54 0.91
CA THR A 30 6.21 -7.41 1.64
C THR A 30 7.63 -7.31 1.09
N HIS A 31 7.77 -7.38 -0.23
CA HIS A 31 9.05 -7.29 -0.91
C HIS A 31 9.74 -5.95 -0.65
N VAL A 32 9.05 -4.85 -0.91
CA VAL A 32 9.60 -3.50 -0.71
C VAL A 32 9.93 -3.26 0.77
N THR A 33 9.05 -3.65 1.70
CA THR A 33 9.30 -3.47 3.14
C THR A 33 10.54 -4.25 3.60
N LYS A 34 10.76 -5.45 3.07
CA LYS A 34 11.99 -6.20 3.34
C LYS A 34 13.23 -5.43 2.89
N MET A 35 13.20 -4.85 1.69
CA MET A 35 14.33 -4.04 1.20
C MET A 35 14.59 -2.82 2.07
N LEU A 36 13.53 -2.13 2.51
CA LEU A 36 13.65 -0.98 3.41
C LEU A 36 14.26 -1.37 4.76
N THR A 37 13.86 -2.51 5.32
CA THR A 37 14.43 -3.05 6.57
C THR A 37 15.89 -3.45 6.41
N GLU A 38 16.29 -3.99 5.25
CA GLU A 38 17.69 -4.28 4.96
C GLU A 38 18.52 -2.99 4.91
N VAL A 39 18.01 -1.93 4.28
CA VAL A 39 18.63 -0.58 4.29
C VAL A 39 18.78 -0.06 5.72
N GLN A 40 17.78 -0.26 6.58
CA GLN A 40 17.82 0.17 7.97
C GLN A 40 18.84 -0.60 8.81
N SER A 41 19.06 -1.88 8.51
CA SER A 41 19.84 -2.80 9.35
C SER A 41 21.32 -2.40 9.55
N GLY A 42 21.82 -1.42 8.79
CA GLY A 42 23.21 -0.97 8.85
C GLY A 42 24.22 -2.00 8.33
N LYS A 43 23.76 -3.14 7.80
CA LYS A 43 24.61 -4.16 7.18
C LYS A 43 25.21 -3.63 5.88
N ARG A 44 26.36 -4.19 5.50
CA ARG A 44 26.98 -3.91 4.20
C ARG A 44 26.08 -4.45 3.08
N LEU A 45 25.54 -3.56 2.27
CA LEU A 45 24.69 -3.88 1.11
C LEU A 45 25.45 -3.65 -0.20
N PRO A 46 25.01 -4.28 -1.31
CA PRO A 46 25.54 -3.98 -2.64
C PRO A 46 25.40 -2.49 -2.99
N LEU A 47 26.32 -2.00 -3.81
CA LEU A 47 26.24 -0.64 -4.35
C LEU A 47 24.90 -0.46 -5.08
N GLY A 48 24.21 0.65 -4.81
CA GLY A 48 22.92 0.96 -5.44
C GLY A 48 21.69 0.30 -4.78
N TYR A 49 21.86 -0.60 -3.80
CA TYR A 49 20.72 -1.25 -3.13
C TYR A 49 19.75 -0.24 -2.51
N LYS A 50 20.27 0.78 -1.81
CA LYS A 50 19.46 1.88 -1.25
C LYS A 50 18.70 2.63 -2.34
N ALA A 51 19.32 2.85 -3.51
CA ALA A 51 18.68 3.52 -4.64
C ALA A 51 17.51 2.68 -5.19
N ALA A 52 17.73 1.37 -5.35
CA ALA A 52 16.71 0.42 -5.79
C ALA A 52 15.54 0.37 -4.80
N ALA A 53 15.80 0.20 -3.50
CA ALA A 53 14.76 0.18 -2.47
C ALA A 53 13.90 1.45 -2.46
N MET A 54 14.52 2.63 -2.62
CA MET A 54 13.78 3.90 -2.72
C MET A 54 12.99 4.03 -4.03
N HIS A 55 13.54 3.52 -5.14
CA HIS A 55 12.87 3.51 -6.42
C HIS A 55 11.63 2.61 -6.39
N ASP A 56 11.78 1.38 -5.93
CA ASP A 56 10.69 0.39 -5.88
C ASP A 56 9.58 0.84 -4.93
N ASN A 57 9.94 1.44 -3.79
CA ASN A 57 8.95 2.01 -2.87
C ASN A 57 8.14 3.15 -3.51
N ARG A 58 8.79 4.06 -4.25
CA ARG A 58 8.07 5.12 -4.98
C ARG A 58 7.21 4.57 -6.11
N ARG A 59 7.72 3.58 -6.84
CA ARG A 59 7.00 2.94 -7.96
C ARG A 59 5.73 2.27 -7.46
N LEU A 60 5.82 1.49 -6.38
CA LEU A 60 4.67 0.86 -5.73
C LEU A 60 3.61 1.91 -5.34
N TRP A 61 4.01 2.97 -4.64
CA TRP A 61 3.06 4.00 -4.20
C TRP A 61 2.49 4.83 -5.36
N THR A 62 3.20 4.96 -6.48
CA THR A 62 2.67 5.59 -7.70
C THR A 62 1.58 4.73 -8.33
N GLU A 63 1.77 3.41 -8.38
CA GLU A 63 0.76 2.46 -8.87
C GLU A 63 -0.49 2.48 -7.97
N ILE A 64 -0.31 2.47 -6.64
CA ILE A 64 -1.42 2.60 -5.68
C ILE A 64 -2.17 3.93 -5.89
N ALA A 65 -1.45 5.06 -6.02
CA ALA A 65 -2.07 6.36 -6.25
C ALA A 65 -2.91 6.38 -7.55
N ALA A 66 -2.41 5.75 -8.62
CA ALA A 66 -3.15 5.62 -9.86
C ALA A 66 -4.42 4.76 -9.70
N LEU A 67 -4.30 3.60 -9.04
CA LEU A 67 -5.43 2.69 -8.79
C LEU A 67 -6.52 3.33 -7.93
N VAL A 68 -6.16 4.13 -6.93
CA VAL A 68 -7.15 4.84 -6.09
C VAL A 68 -7.66 6.12 -6.72
N ALA A 69 -7.02 6.63 -7.78
CA ALA A 69 -7.53 7.77 -8.55
C ALA A 69 -8.61 7.35 -9.55
N ASP A 70 -8.65 6.07 -9.94
CA ASP A 70 -9.66 5.52 -10.85
C ASP A 70 -11.10 5.78 -10.35
N ASP A 71 -11.99 6.18 -11.26
CA ASP A 71 -13.39 6.47 -10.98
C ASP A 71 -14.19 5.21 -10.64
N ASP A 72 -13.77 4.04 -11.15
CA ASP A 72 -14.37 2.73 -10.86
C ASP A 72 -13.90 2.15 -9.51
N ASN A 73 -13.00 2.85 -8.80
CA ASN A 73 -12.48 2.39 -7.51
C ASN A 73 -13.57 2.38 -6.43
N GLN A 74 -13.82 1.20 -5.86
CA GLN A 74 -14.89 0.95 -4.89
C GLN A 74 -14.55 1.34 -3.45
N LEU A 75 -13.36 1.87 -3.18
CA LEU A 75 -13.00 2.32 -1.83
C LEU A 75 -13.76 3.60 -1.46
N PRO A 76 -14.11 3.78 -0.17
CA PRO A 76 -14.69 5.04 0.30
C PRO A 76 -13.82 6.24 -0.06
N LYS A 77 -14.44 7.35 -0.49
CA LYS A 77 -13.75 8.58 -0.90
C LYS A 77 -12.70 9.05 0.10
N ASP A 78 -13.02 8.98 1.39
CA ASP A 78 -12.09 9.38 2.46
C ASP A 78 -10.85 8.47 2.55
N LEU A 79 -11.02 7.17 2.28
CA LEU A 79 -9.90 6.23 2.24
C LEU A 79 -9.02 6.49 1.03
N ARG A 80 -9.63 6.72 -0.15
CA ARG A 80 -8.91 7.13 -1.37
C ARG A 80 -8.08 8.39 -1.14
N ALA A 81 -8.66 9.41 -0.51
CA ALA A 81 -7.96 10.66 -0.18
C ALA A 81 -6.78 10.43 0.77
N ARG A 82 -6.96 9.63 1.83
CA ARG A 82 -5.86 9.28 2.76
C ARG A 82 -4.72 8.53 2.05
N LEU A 83 -5.04 7.58 1.18
CA LEU A 83 -4.04 6.84 0.40
C LEU A 83 -3.27 7.76 -0.56
N PHE A 84 -3.94 8.74 -1.17
CA PHE A 84 -3.31 9.74 -2.01
C PHE A 84 -2.29 10.60 -1.22
N TYR A 85 -2.67 11.10 -0.04
CA TYR A 85 -1.76 11.84 0.83
C TYR A 85 -0.56 11.00 1.30
N LEU A 86 -0.78 9.71 1.60
CA LEU A 86 0.31 8.80 1.93
C LEU A 86 1.26 8.59 0.73
N ALA A 87 0.74 8.45 -0.48
CA ALA A 87 1.57 8.33 -1.69
C ALA A 87 2.47 9.56 -1.88
N GLU A 88 1.92 10.76 -1.69
CA GLU A 88 2.69 12.01 -1.74
C GLU A 88 3.78 12.04 -0.67
N PHE A 89 3.42 11.74 0.59
CA PHE A 89 4.39 11.67 1.68
C PHE A 89 5.52 10.68 1.37
N VAL A 90 5.18 9.48 0.89
CA VAL A 90 6.16 8.44 0.55
C VAL A 90 7.10 8.90 -0.56
N ALA A 91 6.58 9.56 -1.60
CA ALA A 91 7.40 10.09 -2.68
C ALA A 91 8.41 11.14 -2.18
N GLN A 92 7.94 12.08 -1.37
CA GLN A 92 8.79 13.12 -0.78
C GLN A 92 9.82 12.53 0.19
N HIS A 93 9.40 11.64 1.08
CA HIS A 93 10.26 11.08 2.12
C HIS A 93 11.29 10.10 1.54
N SER A 94 10.93 9.29 0.55
CA SER A 94 11.89 8.43 -0.17
C SER A 94 13.01 9.25 -0.83
N SER A 95 12.70 10.46 -1.30
CA SER A 95 13.70 11.37 -1.86
C SER A 95 14.63 11.94 -0.78
N LYS A 96 14.10 12.25 0.41
CA LYS A 96 14.90 12.68 1.58
C LYS A 96 15.81 11.57 2.10
N VAL A 97 15.32 10.33 2.19
CA VAL A 97 16.14 9.16 2.60
C VAL A 97 17.31 8.97 1.64
N PHE A 98 17.07 9.16 0.33
CA PHE A 98 18.12 9.02 -0.67
C PHE A 98 19.16 10.16 -0.62
N SER A 99 18.74 11.40 -0.45
CA SER A 99 19.60 12.59 -0.65
C SER A 99 20.07 13.31 0.62
N GLN A 100 19.37 13.13 1.75
CA GLN A 100 19.52 13.96 2.96
C GLN A 100 19.70 13.13 4.24
N ASP A 101 20.07 11.86 4.10
CA ASP A 101 20.27 10.91 5.21
C ASP A 101 19.09 10.81 6.19
N ALA A 102 17.86 10.97 5.67
CA ALA A 102 16.66 10.78 6.48
C ALA A 102 16.46 9.28 6.82
N SER A 103 15.80 9.02 7.95
CA SER A 103 15.46 7.66 8.38
C SER A 103 14.45 6.99 7.45
N VAL A 104 14.67 5.70 7.17
CA VAL A 104 13.78 4.82 6.40
C VAL A 104 12.58 4.31 7.22
N GLN A 105 12.62 4.40 8.56
CA GLN A 105 11.58 3.87 9.46
C GLN A 105 10.15 4.32 9.09
N PRO A 106 9.86 5.61 8.77
CA PRO A 106 8.50 6.01 8.44
C PRO A 106 7.91 5.29 7.22
N LEU A 107 8.75 4.91 6.25
CA LEU A 107 8.31 4.15 5.07
C LEU A 107 7.96 2.70 5.44
N ILE A 108 8.74 2.10 6.35
CA ILE A 108 8.48 0.75 6.88
C ILE A 108 7.16 0.72 7.63
N ASP A 109 6.93 1.70 8.52
CA ASP A 109 5.71 1.78 9.35
C ASP A 109 4.46 1.92 8.48
N ILE A 110 4.52 2.78 7.46
CA ILE A 110 3.43 2.98 6.50
C ILE A 110 3.13 1.68 5.75
N ASN A 111 4.13 1.01 5.20
CA ASN A 111 3.92 -0.23 4.47
C ASN A 111 3.37 -1.35 5.38
N ALA A 112 3.85 -1.42 6.64
CA ALA A 112 3.34 -2.36 7.64
C ALA A 112 1.87 -2.11 7.99
N ALA A 113 1.47 -0.84 8.15
CA ALA A 113 0.08 -0.47 8.40
C ALA A 113 -0.84 -0.86 7.23
N ILE A 114 -0.39 -0.67 5.98
CA ILE A 114 -1.14 -1.11 4.79
C ILE A 114 -1.31 -2.63 4.77
N MET A 115 -0.22 -3.39 4.97
CA MET A 115 -0.30 -4.86 5.04
C MET A 115 -1.23 -5.35 6.16
N GLY A 116 -1.24 -4.67 7.32
CA GLY A 116 -2.19 -4.94 8.39
C GLY A 116 -3.65 -4.72 7.97
N GLY A 117 -3.91 -3.63 7.24
CA GLY A 117 -5.23 -3.34 6.67
C GLY A 117 -5.69 -4.38 5.65
N LEU A 118 -4.79 -4.80 4.74
CA LEU A 118 -5.07 -5.83 3.73
C LEU A 118 -5.46 -7.17 4.37
N ASN A 119 -4.70 -7.63 5.39
CA ASN A 119 -4.99 -8.87 6.10
C ASN A 119 -6.33 -8.83 6.86
N ALA A 120 -6.67 -7.70 7.48
CA ALA A 120 -7.92 -7.55 8.22
C ALA A 120 -9.16 -7.65 7.30
N GLN A 121 -9.04 -7.17 6.06
CA GLN A 121 -10.08 -7.29 5.04
C GLN A 121 -10.20 -8.68 4.42
N GLU A 122 -9.16 -9.52 4.47
CA GLU A 122 -9.26 -10.92 4.03
C GLU A 122 -9.95 -11.82 5.06
N ALA A 123 -9.83 -11.48 6.35
CA ALA A 123 -10.43 -12.24 7.45
C ALA A 123 -11.91 -11.90 7.73
N SER A 124 -12.45 -10.86 7.08
CA SER A 124 -13.82 -10.34 7.26
C SER A 124 -14.74 -10.71 6.11
#